data_AF-V9W0Y8-F1
#
_entry.id   AF-V9W0Y8-F1
#
_cell.length_a   1.000
_cell.length_b   1.000
_cell.length_c   1.000
_cell.angle_alpha   90.00
_cell.angle_beta   90.00
_cell.angle_gamma   90.00
#
_symmetry.space_group_name_H-M   'P 1'
#
loop_
_entity.id
_entity.type
_entity.pdbx_description
1 polymer ?
#
loop_
_entity_poly.entity_id
_entity_poly.type
_entity_poly.pdbx_seq_one_letter_code
_entity_poly.pdbx_strand_id
1 'polypeptide(L)'
;MLEESEITRGLVGKYVDTYAFVDGRFEVRWKGRSLPYKIFDMDQRVTHAAITGNKRLSAVLEHIKEMQDAAPPKPKVRTNSEKMGYKPNGRRPGRPSGSRAKKKIVLAAEQAQE
;
A
#
# COMPACT_ATOMS: atom_id res chain seq x y z
N MET A 1 12.45 -18.68 4.06
CA MET A 1 11.17 -17.93 3.93
C MET A 1 10.12 -18.69 4.71
N LEU A 2 9.34 -18.03 5.58
CA LEU A 2 8.26 -18.70 6.29
C LEU A 2 7.10 -19.01 5.35
N GLU A 3 6.49 -20.18 5.46
CA GLU A 3 5.29 -20.50 4.70
C GLU A 3 4.09 -19.70 5.22
N GLU A 4 3.19 -19.29 4.33
CA GLU A 4 2.03 -18.50 4.70
C GLU A 4 1.00 -19.36 5.44
N SER A 5 0.70 -18.98 6.67
CA SER A 5 -0.31 -19.55 7.55
C SER A 5 -0.94 -18.41 8.34
N GLU A 6 -2.09 -18.65 8.97
CA GLU A 6 -2.75 -17.65 9.82
C GLU A 6 -1.81 -17.10 10.91
N ILE A 7 -0.93 -17.95 11.43
CA ILE A 7 0.06 -17.58 12.44
C ILE A 7 1.16 -16.72 11.81
N THR A 8 1.79 -17.17 10.72
CA THR A 8 2.94 -16.48 10.11
C THR A 8 2.55 -15.14 9.48
N ARG A 9 1.32 -14.99 8.98
CA ARG A 9 0.79 -13.70 8.51
C ARG A 9 0.71 -12.66 9.63
N GLY A 10 0.44 -13.08 10.86
CA GLY A 10 0.44 -12.22 12.05
C GLY A 10 1.83 -11.86 12.59
N LEU A 11 2.89 -12.50 12.07
CA LEU A 11 4.28 -12.32 12.54
C LEU A 11 5.08 -11.31 11.72
N VAL A 12 4.44 -10.59 10.80
CA VAL A 12 5.11 -9.54 10.04
C VAL A 12 5.67 -8.48 11.00
N GLY A 13 6.98 -8.26 10.93
CA GLY A 13 7.71 -7.33 11.80
C GLY A 13 7.90 -7.80 13.24
N LYS A 14 7.63 -9.08 13.55
CA LYS A 14 7.93 -9.69 14.85
C LYS A 14 9.18 -10.55 14.75
N TYR A 15 9.98 -10.55 15.81
CA TYR A 15 11.13 -11.43 15.93
C TYR A 15 10.67 -12.86 16.19
N VAL A 16 11.38 -13.85 15.63
CA VAL A 16 11.14 -15.27 15.84
C VAL A 16 12.43 -15.92 16.30
N ASP A 17 12.33 -16.97 17.12
CA ASP A 17 13.50 -17.68 17.62
C ASP A 17 14.01 -18.62 16.54
N THR A 18 15.33 -18.62 16.34
CA THR A 18 15.99 -19.42 15.31
C THR A 18 17.01 -20.33 15.95
N TYR A 19 16.92 -21.63 15.66
CA TYR A 19 17.83 -22.64 16.18
C TYR A 19 18.58 -23.30 15.01
N ALA A 20 19.91 -23.24 15.07
CA ALA A 20 20.79 -23.97 14.17
C ALA A 20 21.45 -25.09 14.97
N PHE A 21 21.18 -26.32 14.56
CA PHE A 21 21.74 -27.52 15.19
C PHE A 21 23.05 -27.91 14.52
N VAL A 22 23.90 -28.63 15.25
CA VAL A 22 25.24 -29.06 14.80
C VAL A 22 25.16 -30.05 13.64
N ASP A 23 24.05 -30.75 13.50
CA ASP A 23 23.73 -31.68 12.41
C ASP A 23 23.22 -30.97 11.14
N GLY A 24 23.18 -29.63 11.14
CA GLY A 24 22.72 -28.84 10.01
C GLY A 24 21.20 -28.67 9.94
N ARG A 25 20.44 -29.18 10.92
CA ARG A 25 19.01 -28.88 11.01
C ARG A 25 18.80 -27.42 11.41
N PHE A 26 17.73 -26.85 10.88
CA PHE A 26 17.32 -25.49 11.15
C PHE A 26 15.87 -25.50 11.64
N GLU A 27 15.58 -24.75 12.68
CA GLU A 27 14.22 -24.65 13.20
C GLU A 27 13.88 -23.20 13.50
N VAL A 28 12.71 -22.76 13.04
CA VAL A 28 12.15 -21.44 13.37
C VAL A 28 10.99 -21.63 14.31
N ARG A 29 10.97 -20.92 15.43
CA ARG A 29 9.94 -21.06 16.47
C ARG A 29 9.33 -19.71 16.84
N TRP A 30 8.03 -19.74 17.16
CA TRP A 30 7.31 -18.62 17.74
C TRP A 30 6.48 -19.10 18.93
N LYS A 31 6.71 -18.51 20.11
CA LYS A 31 6.06 -18.91 21.37
C LYS A 31 6.15 -20.42 21.63
N GLY A 32 7.32 -21.02 21.35
CA GLY A 32 7.57 -22.44 21.50
C GLY A 32 6.98 -23.35 20.41
N ARG A 33 6.21 -22.83 19.44
CA ARG A 33 5.69 -23.60 18.30
C ARG A 33 6.63 -23.49 17.11
N SER A 34 6.92 -24.63 16.49
CA SER A 34 7.71 -24.69 15.25
C SER A 34 6.91 -24.14 14.09
N LEU A 35 7.53 -23.27 13.28
CA LEU A 35 6.93 -22.63 12.12
C LEU A 35 7.43 -23.31 10.84
N PRO A 36 6.53 -23.62 9.90
CA PRO A 36 6.93 -24.15 8.60
C PRO A 36 7.72 -23.11 7.82
N TYR A 37 8.85 -23.54 7.26
CA TYR A 37 9.73 -22.69 6.47
C TYR A 37 10.20 -23.43 5.22
N LYS A 38 10.40 -22.65 4.16
CA LYS A 38 11.04 -23.10 2.93
C LYS A 38 12.44 -22.49 2.85
N ILE A 39 13.42 -23.31 2.51
CA ILE A 39 14.76 -22.83 2.20
C ILE A 39 14.65 -22.00 0.93
N PHE A 40 15.12 -20.77 0.99
CA PHE A 40 15.16 -19.91 -0.18
C PHE A 40 16.30 -20.40 -1.07
N ASP A 41 15.98 -20.75 -2.31
CA ASP A 41 17.00 -21.12 -3.28
C ASP A 41 17.70 -19.84 -3.76
N MET A 42 18.86 -19.57 -3.19
CA MET A 42 19.70 -18.43 -3.58
C MET A 42 20.36 -18.65 -4.95
N ASP A 43 20.42 -19.90 -5.39
CA ASP A 43 21.09 -20.34 -6.60
C ASP A 43 20.08 -20.53 -7.75
N GLN A 44 18.96 -19.80 -7.71
CA GLN A 44 17.98 -19.78 -8.79
C GLN A 44 18.63 -19.28 -10.10
N ARG A 45 19.26 -20.22 -10.81
CA ARG A 45 19.97 -19.99 -12.06
C ARG A 45 18.94 -19.63 -13.11
N VAL A 46 18.95 -18.35 -13.50
CA VAL A 46 18.17 -17.90 -14.64
C VAL A 46 18.77 -18.57 -15.88
N THR A 47 18.00 -19.42 -16.55
CA THR A 47 18.45 -20.08 -17.77
C THR A 47 18.72 -19.03 -18.84
N HIS A 48 19.72 -19.26 -19.71
CA HIS A 48 20.04 -18.32 -20.79
C HIS A 48 18.83 -18.04 -21.72
N ALA A 49 17.95 -19.03 -21.87
CA ALA A 49 16.68 -18.88 -22.58
C ALA A 49 15.74 -17.87 -21.90
N ALA A 50 15.62 -17.91 -20.56
CA ALA A 50 14.84 -16.93 -19.81
C ALA A 50 15.45 -15.53 -19.89
N ILE A 51 16.78 -15.40 -19.83
CA ILE A 51 17.48 -14.12 -20.02
C ILE A 51 17.18 -13.55 -21.42
N THR A 52 17.29 -14.38 -22.45
CA THR A 52 17.06 -13.97 -23.84
C THR A 52 15.59 -13.61 -24.08
N GLY A 53 14.67 -14.39 -23.52
CA GLY A 53 13.23 -14.11 -23.54
C GLY A 53 12.90 -12.75 -22.92
N ASN A 54 13.46 -12.46 -21.74
CA ASN A 54 13.27 -11.17 -21.07
C ASN A 54 13.85 -10.01 -21.88
N LYS A 55 15.04 -10.15 -22.48
CA LYS A 55 15.61 -9.11 -23.36
C LYS A 55 14.73 -8.82 -24.57
N ARG A 56 14.22 -9.88 -25.23
CA ARG A 56 13.29 -9.74 -26.35
C ARG A 56 12.00 -9.05 -25.93
N LEU A 57 11.44 -9.43 -24.77
CA LEU A 57 10.25 -8.79 -24.21
C LEU A 57 10.51 -7.32 -23.89
N SER A 58 11.64 -6.97 -23.28
CA SER A 58 12.02 -5.58 -23.01
C SER A 58 12.07 -4.74 -24.29
N ALA A 59 12.70 -5.24 -25.36
CA ALA A 59 12.74 -4.54 -26.65
C ALA A 59 11.34 -4.34 -27.26
N VAL A 60 10.47 -5.34 -27.17
CA VAL A 60 9.08 -5.23 -27.65
C VAL A 60 8.29 -4.19 -26.83
N LEU A 61 8.46 -4.17 -25.51
CA LEU A 61 7.80 -3.19 -24.64
C LEU A 61 8.30 -1.76 -24.86
N GLU A 62 9.60 -1.59 -25.11
CA GLU A 62 10.18 -0.30 -25.49
C GLU A 62 9.58 0.21 -26.80
N HIS A 63 9.49 -0.66 -27.81
CA HIS A 63 8.83 -0.32 -29.07
C HIS A 63 7.33 0.03 -28.89
N ILE A 64 6.60 -0.73 -28.06
CA ILE A 64 5.20 -0.41 -27.74
C ILE A 64 5.10 0.93 -27.01
N LYS A 65 6.05 1.24 -26.12
CA LYS A 65 6.10 2.50 -25.41
C LYS A 65 6.35 3.67 -26.35
N GLU A 66 7.28 3.55 -27.30
CA GLU A 66 7.52 4.57 -28.32
C GLU A 66 6.25 4.86 -29.14
N MET A 67 5.54 3.81 -29.55
CA MET A 67 4.26 3.97 -30.25
C MET A 67 3.19 4.65 -29.39
N GLN A 68 3.13 4.34 -28.08
CA GLN A 68 2.19 4.97 -27.15
C GLN A 68 2.54 6.42 -26.84
N ASP A 69 3.83 6.75 -26.76
CA ASP A 69 4.31 8.11 -26.51
C ASP A 69 4.13 8.99 -27.77
N ALA A 70 4.25 8.41 -28.96
CA ALA A 70 3.93 9.06 -30.24
C ALA A 70 2.43 9.17 -30.52
N ALA A 71 1.60 8.40 -29.82
CA ALA A 71 0.16 8.45 -29.99
C ALA A 71 -0.40 9.80 -29.51
N PRO A 72 -1.41 10.37 -30.19
CA PRO A 72 -2.03 11.61 -29.78
C PRO A 72 -2.55 11.52 -28.34
N PRO A 73 -2.54 12.64 -27.58
CA PRO A 73 -2.92 12.63 -26.17
C PRO A 73 -4.32 12.05 -26.01
N LYS A 74 -4.44 11.09 -25.09
CA LYS A 74 -5.72 10.42 -24.80
C LYS A 74 -6.79 11.50 -24.55
N PRO A 75 -7.97 11.39 -25.19
CA PRO A 75 -9.02 12.38 -25.02
C PRO A 75 -9.34 12.52 -23.54
N LYS A 76 -9.37 13.77 -23.03
CA LYS A 76 -9.77 14.05 -21.64
C LYS A 76 -11.17 13.49 -21.43
N VAL A 77 -11.26 12.38 -20.70
CA VAL A 77 -12.54 11.82 -20.27
C VAL A 77 -13.10 12.77 -19.22
N ARG A 78 -14.08 13.57 -19.63
CA ARG A 78 -14.81 14.46 -18.71
C ARG A 78 -15.59 13.59 -17.72
N THR A 79 -15.50 13.93 -16.44
CA THR A 79 -16.36 13.34 -15.40
C THR A 79 -17.82 13.71 -15.68
N ASN A 80 -18.78 12.94 -15.15
CA ASN A 80 -20.21 13.18 -15.41
C ASN A 80 -20.65 14.60 -15.00
N SER A 81 -20.12 15.13 -13.90
CA SER A 81 -20.35 16.52 -13.46
C SER A 81 -19.81 17.55 -14.46
N GLU A 82 -18.61 17.34 -15.00
CA GLU A 82 -18.04 18.20 -16.04
C GLU A 82 -18.82 18.12 -17.35
N LYS A 83 -19.30 16.93 -17.73
CA LYS A 83 -20.14 16.74 -18.92
C LYS A 83 -21.49 17.46 -18.79
N MET A 84 -22.09 17.43 -17.60
CA MET A 84 -23.35 18.12 -17.30
C MET A 84 -23.20 19.62 -17.00
N GLY A 85 -21.98 20.17 -17.04
CA GLY A 85 -21.74 21.60 -16.81
C GLY A 85 -21.94 22.04 -15.34
N TYR A 86 -21.73 21.13 -14.39
CA TYR A 86 -21.83 21.46 -12.96
C TYR A 86 -20.84 22.56 -12.59
N LYS A 87 -21.35 23.70 -12.11
CA LYS A 87 -20.54 24.77 -11.52
C LYS A 87 -20.60 24.65 -10.01
N PRO A 88 -19.48 24.35 -9.32
CA PRO A 88 -19.48 24.34 -7.86
C PRO A 88 -19.83 25.74 -7.38
N ASN A 89 -20.94 25.89 -6.65
CA ASN A 89 -21.10 27.07 -5.81
C ASN A 89 -20.04 26.94 -4.72
N GLY A 90 -19.24 28.00 -4.52
CA GLY A 90 -18.11 27.97 -3.58
C GLY A 90 -18.51 27.47 -2.18
N ARG A 91 -17.51 27.15 -1.34
CA ARG A 91 -17.75 26.63 0.01
C ARG A 91 -18.76 27.50 0.76
N ARG A 92 -20.00 27.03 0.88
CA ARG A 92 -20.94 27.56 1.86
C ARG A 92 -20.30 27.32 3.22
N PRO A 93 -20.18 28.33 4.09
CA PRO A 93 -19.68 28.11 5.44
C PRO A 93 -20.53 27.01 6.06
N GLY A 94 -19.89 25.87 6.33
CA GLY A 94 -20.57 24.73 6.94
C GLY A 94 -21.23 25.16 8.23
N ARG A 95 -22.37 24.54 8.55
CA ARG A 95 -23.10 24.79 9.80
C ARG A 95 -22.12 24.76 10.97
N PRO A 96 -22.02 25.83 11.78
CA PRO A 96 -21.10 25.85 12.91
C PRO A 96 -21.35 24.64 13.81
N SER A 97 -20.30 23.89 14.15
CA SER A 97 -20.45 22.80 15.11
C SER A 97 -20.90 23.40 16.45
N GLY A 98 -21.94 22.82 17.05
CA GLY A 98 -22.57 23.32 18.29
C GLY A 98 -21.63 23.46 19.49
N SER A 99 -20.39 22.96 19.39
CA SER A 99 -19.31 23.16 20.36
C SER A 99 -18.88 24.63 20.51
N ARG A 100 -18.91 25.45 19.44
CA ARG A 100 -18.53 26.87 19.53
C ARG A 100 -19.60 27.75 20.19
N ALA A 101 -20.88 27.37 20.09
CA ALA A 101 -21.98 28.11 20.72
C ALA A 101 -21.97 28.00 22.24
N LYS A 102 -21.63 26.81 22.78
CA LYS A 102 -21.55 26.60 24.24
C LYS A 102 -20.48 27.47 24.91
N LYS A 103 -19.31 27.67 24.27
CA LYS A 103 -18.25 28.52 24.84
C LYS A 103 -18.65 29.99 24.97
N LYS A 104 -19.47 30.52 24.05
CA LYS A 104 -19.95 31.91 24.14
C LYS A 104 -20.93 32.12 25.30
N ILE A 105 -21.77 31.14 25.59
CA ILE A 105 -22.75 31.23 26.68
C ILE A 105 -22.04 31.22 28.04
N VAL A 106 -21.03 30.36 28.20
CA VAL A 106 -20.26 30.27 29.45
C VAL A 106 -19.46 31.57 29.70
N LEU A 107 -18.82 32.11 28.67
CA LEU A 107 -18.01 33.33 28.79
C LEU A 107 -18.87 34.58 29.08
N ALA A 108 -20.10 34.64 28.55
CA ALA A 108 -21.05 35.71 28.87
C ALA A 108 -21.66 35.58 30.28
N ALA A 109 -21.78 34.36 30.81
CA ALA A 109 -22.25 34.13 32.17
C ALA A 109 -21.19 34.52 33.21
N GLU A 110 -19.91 34.34 32.90
CA GLU A 110 -18.78 34.69 33.77
C GLU A 110 -18.60 36.21 33.88
N GLN A 111 -18.82 36.96 32.79
CA GLN A 111 -18.76 38.43 32.78
C GLN A 111 -19.95 39.14 33.45
N ALA A 112 -21.01 38.42 33.82
CA ALA A 112 -22.16 38.96 34.54
C ALA A 112 -22.07 38.76 36.06
N GLN A 113 -20.98 38.13 36.56
CA GLN A 113 -20.75 37.86 37.98
C GLN A 113 -19.62 38.70 38.58
N GLU A 114 -19.13 39.73 37.87
CA GLU A 114 -18.16 40.72 38.37
C GLU A 114 -18.79 42.11 38.45
#